data_AF-A0A2M8C3W0-F1
#
_entry.id   AF-A0A2M8C3W0-F1
#
_cell.length_a   1.000
_cell.length_b   1.000
_cell.length_c   1.000
_cell.angle_alpha   90.00
_cell.angle_beta   90.00
_cell.angle_gamma   90.00
#
_symmetry.space_group_name_H-M   'P 1'
#
loop_
_entity.id
_entity.type
_entity.pdbx_description
1 polymer ?
#
loop_
_entity_poly.entity_id
_entity_poly.type
_entity_poly.pdbx_seq_one_letter_code
_entity_poly.pdbx_strand_id
1 'polypeptide(L)'
;MGKKTVMRETGEHALQEQEAVTSNIQKAGVAASHGPSKHLEKARVYVNASYNNTLICVTNEKGDMVAWSSSGSLGFKGPKKATPYAATSVVDTLLQKLKKVTLGKVVVFVRGIGGGREAAVRALINQGVDIAAIQDVTSIPHNGPRPVKPRRV
;
A
#
# COMPACT_ATOMS: atom_id res chain seq x y z
N MET A 1 17.05 -34.47 7.18
CA MET A 1 17.35 -33.71 5.94
C MET A 1 16.15 -33.81 5.00
N GLY A 2 15.20 -32.89 5.11
CA GLY A 2 14.00 -32.91 4.27
C GLY A 2 14.30 -32.25 2.93
N LYS A 3 14.11 -32.97 1.83
CA LYS A 3 14.10 -32.39 0.48
C LYS A 3 13.05 -31.27 0.47
N LYS A 4 13.49 -30.01 0.45
CA LYS A 4 12.60 -28.90 0.10
C LYS A 4 12.25 -29.11 -1.36
N THR A 5 11.06 -29.65 -1.62
CA THR A 5 10.46 -29.64 -2.94
C THR A 5 10.22 -28.18 -3.28
N VAL A 6 11.14 -27.58 -4.02
CA VAL A 6 10.92 -26.26 -4.63
C VAL A 6 9.82 -26.49 -5.67
N MET A 7 8.57 -26.20 -5.30
CA MET A 7 7.50 -26.05 -6.28
C MET A 7 7.95 -24.95 -7.23
N ARG A 8 8.48 -25.34 -8.40
CA ARG A 8 8.62 -24.43 -9.54
C ARG A 8 7.19 -24.09 -9.94
N GLU A 9 6.70 -22.95 -9.47
CA GLU A 9 5.52 -22.34 -10.09
C GLU A 9 5.83 -22.22 -11.58
N THR A 10 5.10 -22.95 -12.42
CA THR A 10 5.20 -22.90 -13.88
C THR A 10 5.05 -21.44 -14.33
N GLY A 11 5.77 -21.04 -15.37
CA GLY A 11 5.69 -19.67 -15.90
C GLY A 11 4.26 -19.22 -16.21
N GLU A 12 3.39 -20.18 -16.54
CA GLU A 12 1.95 -20.01 -16.72
C GLU A 12 1.25 -19.47 -15.47
N HIS A 13 1.57 -19.98 -14.27
CA HIS A 13 0.99 -19.45 -13.02
C HIS A 13 1.47 -18.03 -12.74
N ALA A 14 2.72 -17.70 -13.05
CA ALA A 14 3.24 -16.34 -12.88
C ALA A 14 2.59 -15.36 -13.88
N LEU A 15 2.38 -15.76 -15.13
CA LEU A 15 1.67 -14.97 -16.14
C LEU A 15 0.20 -14.79 -15.77
N GLN A 16 -0.47 -15.85 -15.34
CA GLN A 16 -1.87 -15.79 -14.92
C GLN A 16 -2.06 -14.93 -13.66
N GLU A 17 -1.10 -14.95 -12.73
CA GLU A 17 -1.08 -14.02 -11.59
C GLU A 17 -0.83 -12.57 -12.03
N GLN A 18 0.06 -12.34 -12.99
CA GLN A 18 0.29 -11.00 -13.55
C GLN A 18 -0.96 -10.47 -14.25
N GLU A 19 -1.64 -11.30 -15.05
CA GLU A 19 -2.91 -10.98 -15.71
C GLU A 19 -4.05 -10.76 -14.69
N ALA A 20 -4.08 -11.53 -13.61
CA ALA A 20 -5.03 -11.32 -12.52
C ALA A 20 -4.76 -9.99 -11.78
N VAL A 21 -3.49 -9.64 -11.57
CA VAL A 21 -3.10 -8.37 -10.95
C VAL A 21 -3.41 -7.20 -11.89
N THR A 22 -3.10 -7.27 -13.17
CA THR A 22 -3.41 -6.19 -14.15
C THR A 22 -4.91 -6.03 -14.35
N SER A 23 -5.66 -7.12 -14.44
CA SER A 23 -7.13 -7.05 -14.53
C SER A 23 -7.76 -6.51 -13.24
N ASN A 24 -7.22 -6.84 -12.07
CA ASN A 24 -7.66 -6.25 -10.79
C ASN A 24 -7.30 -4.77 -10.68
N ILE A 25 -6.12 -4.36 -11.18
CA ILE A 25 -5.75 -2.94 -11.31
C ILE A 25 -6.77 -2.21 -12.19
N GLN A 26 -7.11 -2.77 -13.34
CA GLN A 26 -8.11 -2.19 -14.25
C GLN A 26 -9.51 -2.13 -13.61
N LYS A 27 -9.98 -3.21 -12.97
CA LYS A 27 -11.27 -3.24 -12.28
C LYS A 27 -11.34 -2.29 -11.09
N ALA A 28 -10.27 -2.19 -10.30
CA ALA A 28 -10.19 -1.28 -9.16
C ALA A 28 -10.23 0.20 -9.57
N GLY A 29 -9.76 0.54 -10.77
CA GLY A 29 -9.85 1.89 -11.33
C GLY A 29 -11.25 2.27 -11.86
N VAL A 30 -12.10 1.30 -12.20
CA VAL A 30 -13.41 1.54 -12.85
C VAL A 30 -14.57 1.70 -11.86
N ALA A 31 -14.46 1.14 -10.65
CA ALA A 31 -15.56 1.08 -9.69
C ALA A 31 -15.96 2.43 -9.02
N ALA A 32 -15.18 3.52 -9.18
CA ALA A 32 -15.40 4.80 -8.48
C ALA A 32 -16.21 5.83 -9.30
N SER A 33 -17.17 5.41 -10.11
CA SER A 33 -17.75 6.26 -11.16
C SER A 33 -19.03 7.05 -10.84
N HIS A 34 -19.66 6.96 -9.65
CA HIS A 34 -20.96 7.62 -9.42
C HIS A 34 -21.02 8.53 -8.16
N GLY A 35 -20.33 9.67 -8.18
CA GLY A 35 -20.41 10.67 -7.09
C GLY A 35 -19.79 12.02 -7.43
N PRO A 36 -20.14 13.09 -6.69
CA PRO A 36 -19.67 14.46 -6.94
C PRO A 36 -18.16 14.60 -6.68
N SER A 37 -17.50 15.49 -7.43
CA SER A 37 -16.09 15.84 -7.22
C SER A 37 -15.90 16.52 -5.87
N LYS A 38 -14.87 16.11 -5.13
CA LYS A 38 -14.52 16.66 -3.82
C LYS A 38 -13.15 17.31 -3.90
N HIS A 39 -13.02 18.52 -3.39
CA HIS A 39 -11.75 19.23 -3.30
C HIS A 39 -11.24 19.16 -1.86
N LEU A 40 -9.98 18.74 -1.68
CA LEU A 40 -9.31 18.67 -0.39
C LEU A 40 -8.06 19.53 -0.43
N GLU A 41 -8.10 20.71 0.16
CA GLU A 41 -6.96 21.65 0.20
C GLU A 41 -5.73 21.04 0.89
N LYS A 42 -6.00 20.28 1.97
CA LYS A 42 -4.99 19.56 2.73
C LYS A 42 -5.49 18.14 2.99
N ALA A 43 -4.62 17.16 2.74
CA ALA A 43 -4.93 15.76 2.94
C ALA A 43 -3.80 15.04 3.70
N ARG A 44 -4.15 13.92 4.33
CA ARG A 44 -3.20 13.08 5.05
C ARG A 44 -3.17 11.70 4.41
N VAL A 45 -1.97 11.22 4.12
CA VAL A 45 -1.74 9.87 3.59
C VAL A 45 -1.06 9.03 4.66
N TYR A 46 -1.67 7.90 4.99
CA TYR A 46 -1.12 6.94 5.95
C TYR A 46 -0.58 5.73 5.19
N VAL A 47 0.72 5.49 5.33
CA VAL A 47 1.43 4.32 4.80
C VAL A 47 1.74 3.39 5.96
N ASN A 48 1.11 2.22 6.00
CA ASN A 48 1.41 1.17 6.95
C ASN A 48 2.22 0.06 6.25
N ALA A 49 3.52 0.04 6.52
CA ALA A 49 4.48 -0.92 5.98
C ALA A 49 4.80 -1.98 7.05
N SER A 50 4.10 -3.11 6.98
CA SER A 50 4.39 -4.29 7.78
C SER A 50 5.32 -5.25 7.02
N TYR A 51 5.87 -6.26 7.70
CA TYR A 51 6.75 -7.25 7.09
C TYR A 51 6.07 -8.07 5.97
N ASN A 52 4.75 -8.22 6.03
CA ASN A 52 4.01 -9.13 5.14
C ASN A 52 3.04 -8.42 4.18
N ASN A 53 2.83 -7.11 4.35
CA ASN A 53 1.85 -6.35 3.59
C ASN A 53 2.12 -4.84 3.69
N THR A 54 1.70 -4.10 2.66
CA THR A 54 1.68 -2.63 2.64
C THR A 54 0.24 -2.17 2.45
N LEU A 55 -0.25 -1.31 3.35
CA LEU A 55 -1.56 -0.67 3.27
C LEU A 55 -1.38 0.83 3.15
N ILE A 56 -2.12 1.47 2.24
CA ILE A 56 -2.06 2.91 2.03
C ILE A 56 -3.48 3.47 2.07
N CYS A 57 -3.68 4.50 2.88
CA CYS A 57 -4.96 5.17 3.05
C CYS A 57 -4.79 6.67 2.84
N VAL A 58 -5.78 7.29 2.21
CA VAL A 58 -5.89 8.75 2.06
C VAL A 58 -7.09 9.23 2.86
N THR A 59 -6.87 10.30 3.61
CA THR A 59 -7.85 10.86 4.55
C THR A 59 -7.87 12.38 4.46
N ASN A 60 -8.97 12.97 4.93
CA ASN A 60 -9.08 14.40 5.17
C ASN A 60 -8.32 14.80 6.44
N GLU A 61 -8.15 16.10 6.69
CA GLU A 61 -7.54 16.58 7.96
C GLU A 61 -8.29 16.10 9.21
N LYS A 62 -9.60 15.92 9.11
CA LYS A 62 -10.48 15.42 10.16
C LYS A 62 -10.32 13.90 10.44
N GLY A 63 -9.63 13.18 9.56
CA GLY A 63 -9.42 11.72 9.68
C GLY A 63 -10.45 10.87 8.91
N ASP A 64 -11.41 11.48 8.22
CA ASP A 64 -12.36 10.75 7.38
C ASP A 64 -11.65 10.08 6.20
N MET A 65 -11.93 8.78 5.99
CA MET A 65 -11.31 8.00 4.92
C MET A 65 -11.92 8.32 3.56
N VAL A 66 -11.07 8.67 2.59
CA VAL A 66 -11.48 8.98 1.22
C VAL A 66 -11.29 7.76 0.33
N ALA A 67 -10.09 7.18 0.36
CA ALA A 67 -9.74 6.00 -0.41
C ALA A 67 -8.66 5.20 0.31
N TRP A 68 -8.62 3.90 0.03
CA TRP A 68 -7.57 3.02 0.52
C TRP A 68 -7.26 1.92 -0.50
N SER A 69 -6.05 1.38 -0.40
CA SER A 69 -5.59 0.24 -1.19
C SER A 69 -4.54 -0.54 -0.42
N SER A 70 -4.35 -1.81 -0.77
CA SER A 70 -3.33 -2.67 -0.16
C SER A 70 -2.81 -3.69 -1.14
N SER A 71 -1.62 -4.23 -0.89
CA SER A 71 -1.02 -5.25 -1.77
C SER A 71 -1.95 -6.46 -1.94
N GLY A 72 -2.63 -6.87 -0.86
CA GLY A 72 -3.60 -7.96 -0.92
C GLY A 72 -4.83 -7.66 -1.78
N SER A 73 -5.34 -6.42 -1.76
CA SER A 73 -6.50 -6.01 -2.56
C SER A 73 -6.24 -6.04 -4.07
N LEU A 74 -4.98 -5.99 -4.48
CA LEU A 74 -4.56 -6.03 -5.89
C LEU A 74 -4.40 -7.46 -6.42
N GLY A 75 -4.45 -8.46 -5.54
CA GLY A 75 -4.24 -9.85 -5.90
C GLY A 75 -2.81 -10.35 -5.70
N PHE A 76 -1.91 -9.57 -5.10
CA PHE A 76 -0.61 -10.11 -4.69
C PHE A 76 -0.81 -11.17 -3.59
N LYS A 77 -0.22 -12.36 -3.77
CA LYS A 77 -0.32 -13.49 -2.84
C LYS A 77 1.04 -13.84 -2.22
N GLY A 78 0.98 -14.49 -1.05
CA GLY A 78 2.17 -14.98 -0.35
C GLY A 78 3.23 -13.90 -0.08
N PRO A 79 4.53 -14.21 -0.27
CA PRO A 79 5.63 -13.29 0.01
C PRO A 79 5.69 -12.09 -0.94
N LYS A 80 5.05 -12.18 -2.12
CA LYS A 80 5.03 -11.11 -3.13
C LYS A 80 4.35 -9.83 -2.59
N LYS A 81 3.49 -9.94 -1.57
CA LYS A 81 2.81 -8.81 -0.90
C LYS A 81 3.73 -7.83 -0.17
N ALA A 82 4.88 -8.31 0.31
CA ALA A 82 5.84 -7.54 1.09
C ALA A 82 6.86 -6.78 0.21
N THR A 83 6.81 -7.00 -1.10
CA THR A 83 7.79 -6.46 -2.04
C THR A 83 7.59 -4.97 -2.30
N PRO A 84 8.66 -4.22 -2.60
CA PRO A 84 8.55 -2.80 -2.96
C PRO A 84 7.74 -2.59 -4.25
N TYR A 85 7.81 -3.54 -5.20
CA TYR A 85 7.01 -3.49 -6.42
C TYR A 85 5.51 -3.46 -6.13
N ALA A 86 5.05 -4.31 -5.21
CA ALA A 86 3.65 -4.31 -4.79
C ALA A 86 3.25 -2.95 -4.19
N ALA A 87 4.12 -2.31 -3.40
CA ALA A 87 3.84 -1.00 -2.81
C ALA A 87 3.66 0.10 -3.88
N THR A 88 4.48 0.10 -4.94
CA THR A 88 4.30 1.03 -6.07
C THR A 88 2.96 0.83 -6.75
N SER A 89 2.58 -0.42 -7.07
CA SER A 89 1.28 -0.72 -7.68
C SER A 89 0.09 -0.33 -6.78
N VAL A 90 0.25 -0.41 -5.45
CA VAL A 90 -0.75 0.08 -4.49
C VAL A 90 -0.96 1.59 -4.62
N VAL A 91 0.11 2.35 -4.76
CA VAL A 91 0.00 3.81 -4.95
C VAL A 91 -0.69 4.13 -6.28
N ASP A 92 -0.32 3.47 -7.37
CA ASP A 92 -0.91 3.72 -8.70
C ASP A 92 -2.42 3.49 -8.67
N THR A 93 -2.86 2.38 -8.08
CA THR A 93 -4.30 2.07 -7.96
C THR A 93 -5.04 2.98 -6.99
N LEU A 94 -4.38 3.43 -5.93
CA LEU A 94 -4.95 4.40 -5.00
C LEU A 94 -5.22 5.74 -5.70
N LEU A 95 -4.26 6.23 -6.49
CA LEU A 95 -4.41 7.46 -7.25
C LEU A 95 -5.46 7.33 -8.36
N GLN A 96 -5.57 6.16 -8.99
CA GLN A 96 -6.67 5.89 -9.92
C GLN A 96 -8.05 6.02 -9.26
N LYS A 97 -8.21 5.51 -8.02
CA LYS A 97 -9.45 5.69 -7.24
C LYS A 97 -9.70 7.16 -6.88
N LEU A 98 -8.64 7.95 -6.73
CA LEU A 98 -8.68 9.36 -6.34
C LEU A 98 -8.78 10.33 -7.51
N LYS A 99 -8.87 9.88 -8.77
CA LYS A 99 -8.95 10.75 -9.96
C LYS A 99 -10.02 11.84 -9.90
N LYS A 100 -11.12 11.62 -9.16
CA LYS A 100 -12.22 12.58 -8.99
C LYS A 100 -12.03 13.54 -7.81
N VAL A 101 -11.06 13.27 -6.96
CA VAL A 101 -10.74 14.05 -5.77
C VAL A 101 -9.47 14.84 -6.07
N THR A 102 -9.59 16.16 -6.04
CA THR A 102 -8.40 17.01 -6.16
C THR A 102 -7.74 17.09 -4.79
N LEU A 103 -6.53 16.52 -4.69
CA LEU A 103 -5.68 16.64 -3.52
C LEU A 103 -4.80 17.89 -3.67
N GLY A 104 -4.85 18.78 -2.69
CA GLY A 104 -3.87 19.84 -2.52
C GLY A 104 -2.61 19.31 -1.81
N LYS A 105 -2.18 19.99 -0.75
CA LYS A 105 -0.96 19.63 -0.02
C LYS A 105 -1.18 18.37 0.82
N VAL A 106 -0.25 17.43 0.72
CA VAL A 106 -0.34 16.14 1.42
C VAL A 106 0.72 16.02 2.51
N VAL A 107 0.31 15.60 3.70
CA VAL A 107 1.24 15.13 4.75
C VAL A 107 1.24 13.61 4.77
N VAL A 108 2.42 13.00 4.63
CA VAL A 108 2.59 11.55 4.61
C VAL A 108 3.02 11.06 5.98
N PHE A 109 2.23 10.17 6.56
CA PHE A 109 2.50 9.48 7.82
C PHE A 109 2.90 8.05 7.52
N VAL A 110 4.10 7.66 7.93
CA VAL A 110 4.66 6.35 7.67
C VAL A 110 4.71 5.56 8.97
N ARG A 111 4.24 4.32 8.97
CA ARG A 111 4.25 3.42 10.12
C ARG A 111 4.85 2.08 9.75
N GLY A 112 5.78 1.60 10.57
CA GLY A 112 6.41 0.28 10.44
C GLY A 112 7.67 0.28 9.58
N ILE A 113 8.36 -0.86 9.57
CA ILE A 113 9.70 -1.05 8.96
C ILE A 113 9.65 -1.97 7.72
N GLY A 114 8.47 -2.27 7.20
CA GLY A 114 8.29 -3.17 6.06
C GLY A 114 8.92 -2.66 4.76
N GLY A 115 9.23 -3.58 3.84
CA GLY A 115 9.93 -3.27 2.58
C GLY A 115 9.20 -2.31 1.63
N GLY A 116 7.89 -2.13 1.80
CA GLY A 116 7.09 -1.16 1.03
C GLY A 116 7.20 0.30 1.48
N ARG A 117 7.92 0.58 2.58
CA ARG A 117 7.97 1.89 3.23
C ARG A 117 8.47 3.01 2.29
N GLU A 118 9.71 2.91 1.83
CA GLU A 118 10.31 3.91 0.95
C GLU A 118 9.70 3.88 -0.44
N ALA A 119 9.36 2.69 -0.93
CA ALA A 119 8.77 2.50 -2.25
C ALA A 119 7.44 3.25 -2.38
N ALA A 120 6.57 3.19 -1.37
CA ALA A 120 5.31 3.92 -1.37
C ALA A 120 5.51 5.44 -1.41
N VAL A 121 6.43 5.98 -0.61
CA VAL A 121 6.72 7.42 -0.59
C VAL A 121 7.29 7.88 -1.93
N ARG A 122 8.25 7.14 -2.50
CA ARG A 122 8.82 7.44 -3.82
C ARG A 122 7.76 7.37 -4.93
N ALA A 123 6.87 6.39 -4.89
CA ALA A 123 5.79 6.27 -5.86
C ALA A 123 4.83 7.48 -5.80
N LEU A 124 4.51 7.99 -4.60
CA LEU A 124 3.69 9.21 -4.45
C LEU A 124 4.36 10.44 -5.06
N ILE A 125 5.68 10.59 -4.86
CA ILE A 125 6.48 11.68 -5.46
C ILE A 125 6.47 11.57 -6.98
N ASN A 126 6.74 10.37 -7.52
CA ASN A 126 6.81 10.14 -8.96
C ASN A 126 5.48 10.40 -9.68
N GLN A 127 4.36 10.21 -8.98
CA GLN A 127 3.01 10.46 -9.51
C GLN A 127 2.57 11.93 -9.36
N GLY A 128 3.46 12.82 -8.90
CA GLY A 128 3.22 14.26 -8.86
C GLY A 128 2.35 14.75 -7.70
N VAL A 129 2.23 13.99 -6.61
CA VAL A 129 1.55 14.44 -5.39
C VAL A 129 2.42 15.47 -4.67
N ASP A 130 1.87 16.63 -4.34
CA ASP A 130 2.58 17.68 -3.58
C ASP A 130 2.69 17.28 -2.10
N ILE A 131 3.88 16.81 -1.70
CA ILE A 131 4.16 16.37 -0.32
C ILE A 131 4.71 17.53 0.49
N ALA A 132 3.94 17.97 1.50
CA ALA A 132 4.35 19.02 2.42
C ALA A 132 5.32 18.52 3.50
N ALA A 133 5.10 17.32 4.02
CA ALA A 133 5.93 16.73 5.07
C ALA A 133 5.84 15.20 5.08
N ILE A 134 6.92 14.55 5.50
CA ILE A 134 6.99 13.11 5.74
C ILE A 134 7.28 12.90 7.22
N GLN A 135 6.39 12.20 7.92
CA GLN A 135 6.50 11.92 9.35
C GLN A 135 6.51 10.42 9.59
N ASP A 136 7.49 9.94 10.37
CA ASP A 136 7.47 8.57 10.87
C ASP A 136 6.70 8.52 12.19
N VAL A 137 5.62 7.72 12.21
CA VAL A 137 4.75 7.48 13.37
C VAL A 137 4.83 6.02 13.82
N THR A 138 5.97 5.37 13.58
CA THR A 138 6.23 4.01 14.08
C THR A 138 6.24 4.00 15.61
N SER A 139 5.30 3.27 16.19
CA SER A 139 5.11 3.21 17.64
C SER A 139 6.28 2.50 18.33
N ILE A 140 6.94 3.18 19.26
CA ILE A 140 7.99 2.63 20.13
C ILE A 140 7.39 2.42 21.52
N PRO A 141 7.23 1.19 22.01
CA PRO A 141 6.66 0.95 23.35
C PRO A 141 7.70 1.24 24.44
N HIS A 142 7.31 2.02 25.46
CA HIS A 142 8.14 2.29 26.64
C HIS A 142 7.97 1.18 27.69
N ASN A 143 8.71 0.07 27.55
CA ASN A 143 8.64 -1.08 28.46
C ASN A 143 7.19 -1.58 28.72
N GLY A 144 6.38 -1.62 27.67
CA GLY A 144 4.97 -2.02 27.71
C GLY A 144 4.77 -3.55 27.78
N PRO A 145 3.78 -4.10 27.05
CA PRO A 145 3.53 -5.54 27.06
C PRO A 145 4.77 -6.35 26.68
N ARG A 146 4.97 -7.49 27.36
CA ARG A 146 6.06 -8.42 27.05
C ARG A 146 5.97 -8.87 25.59
N PRO A 147 7.05 -8.75 24.78
CA PRO A 147 7.04 -9.21 23.39
C PRO A 147 6.87 -10.73 23.33
N VAL A 148 6.29 -11.19 22.22
CA VAL A 148 6.09 -12.62 21.95
C VAL A 148 7.43 -13.35 21.98
N LYS A 149 7.44 -14.56 22.56
CA LYS A 149 8.64 -15.41 22.63
C LYS A 149 9.28 -15.55 21.24
N PRO A 150 10.61 -15.41 21.10
CA PRO A 150 11.29 -15.60 19.83
C PRO A 150 10.94 -16.96 19.21
N ARG A 151 10.61 -16.94 17.91
CA ARG A 151 10.22 -18.15 17.17
C ARG A 151 11.46 -19.02 16.96
N ARG A 152 11.36 -20.31 17.31
CA ARG A 152 12.41 -21.32 17.04
C ARG A 152 12.10 -21.92 15.68
N VAL A 153 12.85 -21.54 14.65
CA VAL A 153 12.67 -22.00 13.26
C VAL A 153 13.91 -22.74 12.83
#